data_AF-A0A931WS92-F1
#
_entry.id   AF-A0A931WS92-F1
#
_cell.length_a   1.000
_cell.length_b   1.000
_cell.length_c   1.000
_cell.angle_alpha   90.00
_cell.angle_beta   90.00
_cell.angle_gamma   90.00
#
_symmetry.space_group_name_H-M   'P 1'
#
loop_
_entity.id
_entity.type
_entity.pdbx_description
1 polymer ?
#
loop_
_entity_poly.entity_id
_entity_poly.type
_entity_poly.pdbx_seq_one_letter_code
_entity_poly.pdbx_strand_id
1 'polypeptide(L)'
;MHGGFWAAGAKEGAIMNLMPWFEMGWNVVNVEYRLARVAQAPAAVEDCLCALRFVGNQAKTYDIDTNRIVATGESAGGHLALSLGMIPDTAGLDRQCAGAALPKVAAVINWFGITDVYD
;
A
#
# COMPACT_ATOMS: atom_id res chain seq x y z
N MET A 1 0.25 5.36 1.11
CA MET A 1 0.67 5.39 -0.32
C MET A 1 0.37 6.76 -0.88
N HIS A 2 1.32 7.35 -1.60
CA HIS A 2 1.17 8.69 -2.18
C HIS A 2 0.23 8.69 -3.40
N GLY A 3 -0.23 9.87 -3.81
CA GLY A 3 -1.00 10.06 -5.04
C GLY A 3 -0.14 10.26 -6.29
N GLY A 4 -0.67 10.95 -7.30
CA GLY A 4 0.11 11.33 -8.50
C GLY A 4 -0.20 10.51 -9.76
N PHE A 5 -1.48 10.14 -9.95
CA PHE A 5 -1.99 9.52 -11.19
C PHE A 5 -1.21 8.28 -11.65
N TRP A 6 -0.62 7.53 -10.70
CA TRP A 6 0.32 6.43 -10.95
C TRP A 6 1.56 6.78 -11.79
N ALA A 7 1.69 8.01 -12.28
CA ALA A 7 2.71 8.43 -13.23
C ALA A 7 3.76 9.35 -12.58
N ALA A 8 3.44 9.95 -11.44
CA ALA A 8 4.26 10.90 -10.71
C ALA A 8 4.14 10.68 -9.19
N GLY A 9 4.98 11.39 -8.44
CA GLY A 9 5.07 11.29 -6.99
C GLY A 9 6.26 10.44 -6.55
N ALA A 10 6.48 10.46 -5.24
CA ALA A 10 7.42 9.64 -4.51
C ALA A 10 6.95 9.59 -3.05
N LYS A 11 7.38 8.57 -2.30
CA LYS A 11 6.98 8.41 -0.90
C LYS A 11 7.37 9.62 -0.04
N GLU A 12 8.46 10.31 -0.35
CA GLU A 12 8.93 11.48 0.40
C GLU A 12 7.94 12.65 0.33
N GLY A 13 7.16 12.75 -0.75
CA GLY A 13 6.12 13.78 -0.90
C GLY A 13 4.97 13.64 0.10
N ALA A 14 4.78 12.46 0.68
CA ALA A 14 3.70 12.20 1.63
C ALA A 14 4.09 12.39 3.10
N ILE A 15 5.36 12.72 3.42
CA ILE A 15 5.88 12.72 4.80
C ILE A 15 5.03 13.57 5.77
N MET A 16 4.61 14.76 5.36
CA MET A 16 3.80 15.63 6.23
C MET A 16 2.44 15.02 6.57
N ASN A 17 1.85 14.24 5.65
CA ASN A 17 0.60 13.52 5.88
C ASN A 17 0.77 12.32 6.84
N LEU A 18 2.01 11.93 7.13
CA LEU A 18 2.31 10.83 8.05
C LEU A 18 2.40 11.28 9.51
N MET A 19 2.67 12.57 9.75
CA MET A 19 2.98 13.08 11.09
C MET A 19 1.92 12.78 12.16
N PRO A 20 0.61 12.94 11.90
CA PRO A 20 -0.40 12.64 12.90
C PRO A 20 -0.38 11.19 13.39
N TRP A 21 0.01 10.23 12.54
CA TRP A 21 0.07 8.82 12.92
C TRP A 21 1.27 8.53 13.82
N PHE A 22 2.41 9.18 13.56
CA PHE A 22 3.57 9.09 14.46
C PHE A 22 3.25 9.68 15.84
N GLU A 23 2.52 10.80 15.91
CA GLU A 23 2.09 11.41 17.18
C GLU A 23 1.14 10.51 17.97
N MET A 24 0.36 9.68 17.28
CA MET A 24 -0.49 8.64 17.90
C MET A 24 0.28 7.38 18.31
N GLY A 25 1.59 7.31 18.07
CA GLY A 25 2.43 6.16 18.41
C GLY A 25 2.30 4.96 17.45
N TRP A 26 1.89 5.20 16.20
CA TRP A 26 1.73 4.12 15.23
C TRP A 26 3.06 3.76 14.56
N ASN A 27 3.21 2.48 14.22
CA ASN A 27 4.17 2.05 13.21
C ASN A 27 3.68 2.49 11.83
N VAL A 28 4.46 3.32 11.12
CA VAL A 28 4.10 3.84 9.79
C VAL A 28 5.04 3.27 8.73
N VAL A 29 4.46 2.65 7.71
CA VAL A 29 5.19 2.11 6.55
C VAL A 29 4.86 2.95 5.32
N ASN A 30 5.84 3.74 4.87
CA ASN A 30 5.69 4.61 3.72
C ASN A 30 6.17 3.90 2.44
N VAL A 31 5.22 3.55 1.57
CA VAL A 31 5.44 2.69 0.41
C VAL A 31 5.72 3.51 -0.84
N GLU A 32 6.83 3.18 -1.51
CA GLU A 32 7.14 3.58 -2.88
C GLU A 32 6.68 2.47 -3.84
N TYR A 33 6.19 2.83 -5.02
CA TYR A 33 5.76 1.88 -6.04
C TYR A 33 6.21 2.32 -7.43
N ARG A 34 6.36 1.37 -8.35
CA ARG A 34 6.73 1.63 -9.74
C ARG A 34 5.66 2.52 -10.38
N LEU A 35 6.13 3.62 -10.98
CA LEU A 35 5.27 4.54 -11.73
C LEU A 35 5.04 4.02 -13.15
N ALA A 36 3.92 4.42 -13.76
CA ALA A 36 3.44 3.92 -15.05
C ALA A 36 4.46 4.05 -16.21
N ARG A 37 5.38 5.03 -16.12
CA ARG A 37 6.49 5.20 -17.09
C ARG A 37 7.56 4.12 -17.00
N VAL A 38 7.65 3.42 -15.87
CA VAL A 38 8.59 2.31 -15.60
C VAL A 38 7.90 0.98 -15.83
N ALA A 39 6.68 0.82 -15.32
CA ALA A 39 5.87 -0.38 -15.51
C ALA A 39 4.38 -0.02 -15.46
N GLN A 40 3.63 -0.44 -16.47
CA GLN A 40 2.18 -0.22 -16.55
C GLN A 40 1.43 -1.12 -15.56
N ALA A 41 0.12 -0.91 -15.43
CA ALA A 41 -0.73 -1.75 -14.60
C ALA A 41 -0.56 -3.24 -14.95
N PRO A 42 -0.55 -4.15 -13.96
CA PRO A 42 -0.87 -3.94 -12.54
C PRO A 42 0.34 -3.61 -11.63
N ALA A 43 1.52 -3.26 -12.16
CA ALA A 43 2.78 -3.23 -11.40
C ALA A 43 2.74 -2.45 -10.06
N ALA A 44 2.07 -1.30 -10.01
CA ALA A 44 1.94 -0.52 -8.77
C ALA A 44 1.15 -1.27 -7.68
N VAL A 45 0.12 -2.04 -8.07
CA VAL A 45 -0.66 -2.90 -7.16
C VAL A 45 0.23 -4.03 -6.65
N GLU A 46 0.99 -4.67 -7.54
CA GLU A 46 1.93 -5.74 -7.18
C GLU A 46 2.95 -5.26 -6.15
N ASP A 47 3.54 -4.08 -6.37
CA ASP A 47 4.53 -3.50 -5.45
C ASP A 47 3.94 -3.24 -4.06
N CYS A 48 2.70 -2.75 -4.01
CA CYS A 48 2.02 -2.48 -2.75
C CYS A 48 1.68 -3.78 -2.01
N LEU A 49 1.24 -4.83 -2.72
CA LEU A 49 1.03 -6.15 -2.11
C LEU A 49 2.36 -6.74 -1.61
N CYS A 50 3.43 -6.53 -2.35
CA CYS A 50 4.77 -6.92 -1.90
C CYS A 50 5.25 -6.15 -0.68
N ALA A 51 4.93 -4.86 -0.57
CA ALA A 51 5.17 -4.09 0.64
C ALA A 51 4.37 -4.64 1.82
N LEU A 52 3.10 -5.00 1.64
CA LEU A 52 2.28 -5.63 2.68
C LEU A 52 2.85 -6.98 3.13
N ARG A 53 3.35 -7.80 2.20
CA ARG A 53 4.07 -9.04 2.50
C ARG A 53 5.34 -8.78 3.31
N PHE A 54 6.10 -7.76 2.94
CA PHE A 54 7.29 -7.33 3.68
C PHE A 54 6.93 -6.96 5.12
N VAL A 55 5.84 -6.22 5.34
CA VAL A 55 5.34 -5.90 6.70
C VAL A 55 5.06 -7.17 7.49
N GLY A 56 4.37 -8.15 6.88
CA GLY A 56 4.13 -9.44 7.53
C GLY A 56 5.41 -10.17 7.92
N ASN A 57 6.39 -10.23 7.00
CA ASN A 57 7.68 -10.88 7.25
C ASN A 57 8.51 -10.18 8.35
N GLN A 58 8.39 -8.86 8.46
CA GLN A 58 9.18 -8.05 9.41
C GLN A 58 8.43 -7.73 10.70
N ALA A 59 7.21 -8.25 10.88
CA ALA A 59 6.34 -7.89 11.98
C ALA A 59 7.00 -8.09 13.35
N LYS A 60 7.72 -9.20 13.54
CA LYS A 60 8.46 -9.46 14.78
C LYS A 60 9.65 -8.52 14.98
N THR A 61 10.34 -8.14 13.90
CA THR A 61 11.52 -7.26 13.95
C THR A 61 11.14 -5.84 14.37
N TYR A 62 10.00 -5.35 13.90
CA TYR A 62 9.54 -3.97 14.10
C TYR A 62 8.36 -3.84 15.08
N ASP A 63 8.04 -4.91 15.81
CA ASP A 63 6.92 -4.94 16.77
C ASP A 63 5.58 -4.48 16.15
N ILE A 64 5.22 -5.03 14.99
CA ILE A 64 4.00 -4.72 14.26
C ILE A 64 2.94 -5.77 14.57
N ASP A 65 1.78 -5.35 15.07
CA ASP A 65 0.59 -6.21 15.17
C ASP A 65 -0.08 -6.36 13.80
N THR A 66 0.11 -7.53 13.19
CA THR A 66 -0.45 -7.84 11.86
C THR A 66 -1.97 -7.98 11.83
N ASN A 67 -2.64 -7.97 12.98
CA ASN A 67 -4.11 -7.95 13.05
C ASN A 67 -4.68 -6.52 13.01
N ARG A 68 -3.83 -5.49 13.05
CA ARG A 68 -4.23 -4.08 13.14
C ARG A 68 -3.63 -3.24 12.00
N ILE A 69 -3.49 -3.82 10.82
CA ILE A 69 -2.94 -3.13 9.66
C ILE A 69 -4.03 -2.26 9.02
N VAL A 70 -3.72 -0.97 8.84
CA VAL A 70 -4.57 -0.02 8.11
C VAL A 70 -3.86 0.40 6.84
N ALA A 71 -4.51 0.19 5.70
CA ALA A 71 -4.03 0.69 4.41
C ALA A 71 -4.60 2.10 4.16
N THR A 72 -3.76 3.05 3.75
CA THR A 72 -4.19 4.43 3.52
C THR A 72 -3.46 5.05 2.33
N GLY A 73 -4.16 5.91 1.59
CA GLY A 73 -3.57 6.67 0.49
C GLY A 73 -4.52 7.68 -0.13
N GLU A 74 -3.95 8.57 -0.95
CA GLU A 74 -4.65 9.68 -1.60
C GLU A 74 -4.73 9.49 -3.12
N SER A 75 -5.87 9.79 -3.75
CA SER A 75 -6.03 9.72 -5.21
C SER A 75 -5.61 8.35 -5.78
N ALA A 76 -4.59 8.28 -6.64
CA ALA A 76 -4.00 7.02 -7.11
C ALA A 76 -3.53 6.10 -5.97
N GLY A 77 -2.99 6.65 -4.87
CA GLY A 77 -2.64 5.89 -3.68
C GLY A 77 -3.85 5.36 -2.91
N GLY A 78 -4.99 6.05 -3.01
CA GLY A 78 -6.27 5.59 -2.45
C GLY A 78 -6.80 4.36 -3.20
N HIS A 79 -6.67 4.34 -4.53
CA HIS A 79 -6.89 3.14 -5.33
C HIS A 79 -6.01 1.97 -4.84
N LEU A 80 -4.71 2.21 -4.65
CA LEU A 80 -3.79 1.17 -4.17
C LEU A 80 -4.15 0.69 -2.76
N ALA A 81 -4.59 1.59 -1.87
CA ALA A 81 -5.08 1.23 -0.53
C ALA A 81 -6.29 0.31 -0.57
N LEU A 82 -7.24 0.63 -1.46
CA LEU A 82 -8.41 -0.20 -1.74
C LEU A 82 -8.01 -1.57 -2.28
N SER A 83 -7.05 -1.63 -3.21
CA SER A 83 -6.53 -2.88 -3.77
C SER A 83 -5.99 -3.82 -2.68
N LEU A 84 -5.24 -3.30 -1.70
CA LEU A 84 -4.70 -4.11 -0.59
C LEU A 84 -5.78 -4.74 0.29
N GLY A 85 -6.94 -4.08 0.43
CA GLY A 85 -8.04 -4.58 1.25
C GLY A 85 -9.02 -5.48 0.50
N MET A 86 -9.08 -5.41 -0.83
CA MET A 86 -10.15 -6.03 -1.62
C MET A 86 -9.69 -7.10 -2.60
N ILE A 87 -8.42 -7.08 -3.03
CA ILE A 87 -7.92 -8.11 -3.94
C ILE A 87 -7.71 -9.42 -3.17
N PRO A 88 -8.37 -10.53 -3.58
CA PRO A 88 -8.16 -11.80 -2.92
C PRO A 88 -6.79 -12.39 -3.28
N ASP A 89 -6.19 -13.14 -2.36
CA ASP A 89 -4.92 -13.86 -2.57
C ASP A 89 -4.92 -14.72 -3.85
N THR A 90 -6.08 -15.24 -4.25
CA THR A 90 -6.26 -16.04 -5.47
C THR A 90 -5.96 -15.28 -6.77
N ALA A 91 -5.98 -13.94 -6.74
CA ALA A 91 -5.61 -13.11 -7.89
C ALA A 91 -4.11 -13.24 -8.25
N GLY A 92 -3.26 -13.60 -7.28
CA GLY A 92 -1.85 -13.90 -7.52
C GLY A 92 -1.01 -12.72 -8.02
N LEU A 93 -1.40 -11.49 -7.69
CA LEU A 93 -0.69 -10.26 -8.06
C LEU A 93 0.53 -9.96 -7.17
N ASP A 94 0.84 -10.84 -6.23
CA ASP A 94 1.91 -10.70 -5.25
C ASP A 94 2.96 -11.83 -5.37
N ARG A 95 2.88 -12.64 -6.43
CA ARG A 95 3.76 -13.79 -6.67
C ARG A 95 5.22 -13.40 -6.92
N GLN A 96 5.48 -12.13 -7.24
CA GLN A 96 6.82 -11.64 -7.55
C GLN A 96 7.70 -11.44 -6.30
N CYS A 97 7.12 -11.46 -5.10
CA CYS A 97 7.85 -11.26 -3.85
C CYS A 97 7.76 -12.48 -2.93
N ALA A 98 8.92 -12.88 -2.39
CA ALA A 98 9.03 -13.98 -1.45
C ALA A 98 8.48 -13.60 -0.07
N GLY A 99 7.91 -14.56 0.65
CA GLY A 99 7.50 -14.36 2.04
C GLY A 99 6.34 -15.23 2.51
N ALA A 100 5.96 -15.03 3.77
CA ALA A 100 4.75 -15.58 4.36
C ALA A 100 3.50 -14.99 3.69
N ALA A 101 2.33 -15.61 3.93
CA ALA A 101 1.04 -15.12 3.44
C ALA A 101 0.80 -13.63 3.76
N LEU A 102 0.00 -12.96 2.93
CA LEU A 102 -0.33 -11.55 3.14
C LEU A 102 -1.05 -11.38 4.48
N PRO A 103 -0.61 -10.44 5.33
CA PRO A 103 -1.41 -9.99 6.45
C PRO A 103 -2.78 -9.45 5.99
N LYS A 104 -3.81 -9.64 6.81
CA LYS A 104 -5.13 -9.05 6.53
C LYS A 104 -5.11 -7.55 6.84
N VAL A 105 -5.60 -6.76 5.90
CA VAL A 105 -5.87 -5.33 6.12
C VAL A 105 -7.17 -5.21 6.94
N ALA A 106 -7.07 -4.65 8.15
CA ALA A 106 -8.18 -4.49 9.07
C ALA A 106 -9.08 -3.29 8.69
N ALA A 107 -8.52 -2.26 8.09
CA ALA A 107 -9.26 -1.10 7.59
C ALA A 107 -8.56 -0.44 6.41
N VAL A 108 -9.34 0.24 5.56
CA VAL A 108 -8.84 1.06 4.46
C VAL A 108 -9.32 2.49 4.65
N ILE A 109 -8.39 3.45 4.58
CA ILE A 109 -8.70 4.88 4.52
C ILE A 109 -8.41 5.36 3.10
N ASN A 110 -9.49 5.58 2.34
CA ASN A 110 -9.41 6.04 0.96
C ASN A 110 -9.62 7.56 0.89
N TRP A 111 -8.55 8.34 0.71
CA TRP A 111 -8.66 9.78 0.51
C TRP A 111 -8.91 10.07 -0.96
N PHE A 112 -10.19 10.26 -1.33
CA PHE A 112 -10.64 10.63 -2.68
C PHE A 112 -9.99 9.79 -3.80
N GLY A 113 -9.73 8.52 -3.50
CA GLY A 113 -9.05 7.62 -4.42
C GLY A 113 -9.96 7.09 -5.51
N ILE A 114 -9.31 6.74 -6.62
CA ILE A 114 -9.96 6.29 -7.83
C ILE A 114 -10.46 4.86 -7.58
N THR A 115 -11.75 4.62 -7.80
CA THR A 115 -12.41 3.33 -7.54
C THR A 115 -12.81 2.61 -8.82
N ASP A 116 -12.84 3.35 -9.93
CA ASP A 116 -13.22 2.86 -11.25
C ASP A 116 -12.40 3.64 -12.29
N VAL A 117 -11.84 2.90 -13.25
CA VAL A 117 -11.08 3.44 -14.39
C VAL A 117 -11.69 2.83 -15.63
N TYR A 118 -12.35 3.67 -16.42
CA TYR A 118 -12.92 3.25 -17.69
C TYR A 118 -11.81 2.89 -18.68
N ASP A 119 -12.08 1.85 -19.48
CA ASP A 119 -11.25 1.42 -20.61
C ASP A 119 -11.13 2.51 -21.70
#